data_AF-X6NWP1-F1
#
_entry.id   AF-X6NWP1-F1
#
_cell.length_a   1.000
_cell.length_b   1.000
_cell.length_c   1.000
_cell.angle_alpha   90.00
_cell.angle_beta   90.00
_cell.angle_gamma   90.00
#
_symmetry.space_group_name_H-M   'P 1'
#
loop_
_entity.id
_entity.type
_entity.pdbx_description
1 polymer ?
#
loop_
_entity_poly.entity_id
_entity_poly.type
_entity_poly.pdbx_seq_one_letter_code
_entity_poly.pdbx_strand_id
1 'polypeptide(L)'
;QLQSLKKTNKSHPFTEFCPKEKKMASAAFVYRTIQVDDKTNNPSELLQVYALNQYDSGLSRTTNWNTVEFSRKAEAVLSEELNNNSYKCARWCTHADLTGIDKIKLGYVRRRKNGDNTFHDIVKVETRQLKELTRPLSLNPKSQWGMFNTFMRNFEELPDGRYIVIREPVKVIFFSFCIVKLDTVLYNVLSSFGL
;
A
#
# COMPACT_ATOMS: atom_id res chain seq x y z
N GLN A 1 6.68 -22.38 -9.91
CA GLN A 1 7.05 -21.68 -11.16
C GLN A 1 6.76 -20.20 -10.98
N LEU A 2 7.80 -19.36 -10.92
CA LEU A 2 7.63 -17.90 -10.94
C LEU A 2 7.20 -17.50 -12.35
N GLN A 3 5.93 -17.15 -12.54
CA GLN A 3 5.48 -16.54 -13.79
C GLN A 3 6.24 -15.22 -13.99
N SER A 4 7.05 -15.14 -15.04
CA SER A 4 7.73 -13.91 -15.44
C SER A 4 6.69 -12.87 -15.83
N LEU A 5 6.71 -11.70 -15.18
CA LEU A 5 5.88 -10.55 -15.56
C LEU A 5 6.23 -10.16 -17.01
N LYS A 6 5.25 -10.22 -17.92
CA LYS A 6 5.43 -9.77 -19.30
C LYS A 6 5.53 -8.25 -19.31
N LYS A 7 6.66 -7.72 -19.77
CA LYS A 7 6.86 -6.27 -19.95
C LYS A 7 6.03 -5.78 -21.13
N THR A 8 5.30 -4.70 -20.95
CA THR A 8 4.51 -4.07 -22.03
C THR A 8 5.40 -3.18 -22.90
N ASN A 9 5.05 -3.04 -24.18
CA ASN A 9 5.83 -2.35 -25.22
C ASN A 9 5.79 -0.80 -25.17
N LYS A 10 5.13 -0.19 -24.19
CA LYS A 10 5.12 1.29 -24.04
C LYS A 10 6.28 1.72 -23.17
N SER A 11 7.04 2.73 -23.61
CA SER A 11 8.17 3.29 -22.86
C SER A 11 7.67 3.88 -21.53
N HIS A 12 8.33 3.51 -20.44
CA HIS A 12 8.02 4.03 -19.11
C HIS A 12 8.32 5.54 -19.07
N PRO A 13 7.39 6.39 -18.59
CA PRO A 13 7.48 7.86 -18.74
C PRO A 13 8.68 8.47 -18.01
N PHE A 14 9.24 7.76 -17.03
CA PHE A 14 10.43 8.19 -16.28
C PHE A 14 11.73 7.48 -16.69
N THR A 15 11.78 6.94 -17.91
CA THR A 15 12.99 6.25 -18.43
C THR A 15 14.21 7.16 -18.50
N GLU A 16 14.01 8.44 -18.84
CA GLU A 16 15.07 9.44 -18.98
C GLU A 16 15.79 9.77 -17.66
N PHE A 17 15.10 9.58 -16.52
CA PHE A 17 15.66 9.82 -15.19
C PHE A 17 16.38 8.59 -14.60
N CYS A 18 16.29 7.43 -15.25
CA CYS A 18 16.94 6.23 -14.77
C CYS A 18 18.41 6.21 -15.20
N PRO A 19 19.39 6.15 -14.27
CA PRO A 19 20.79 5.97 -14.63
C PRO A 19 20.94 4.71 -15.50
N LYS A 20 21.68 4.80 -16.61
CA LYS A 20 21.83 3.72 -17.60
C LYS A 20 22.28 2.38 -17.01
N GLU A 21 22.94 2.40 -15.85
CA GLU A 21 23.45 1.22 -15.13
C GLU A 21 22.38 0.46 -14.34
N LYS A 22 21.23 1.08 -14.02
CA LYS A 22 20.18 0.47 -13.20
C LYS A 22 19.03 -0.03 -14.06
N LYS A 23 18.59 -1.27 -13.80
CA LYS A 23 17.39 -1.83 -14.43
C LYS A 23 16.15 -1.28 -13.73
N MET A 24 15.22 -0.73 -14.51
CA MET A 24 13.92 -0.29 -14.00
C MET A 24 13.06 -1.48 -13.54
N ALA A 25 12.30 -1.28 -12.47
CA ALA A 25 11.28 -2.21 -12.03
C ALA A 25 10.18 -2.35 -13.09
N SER A 26 9.54 -3.52 -13.16
CA SER A 26 8.37 -3.72 -14.01
C SER A 26 7.16 -3.02 -13.37
N ALA A 27 6.84 -1.82 -13.85
CA ALA A 27 5.71 -1.02 -13.38
C ALA A 27 4.86 -0.57 -14.57
N ALA A 28 3.54 -0.48 -14.34
CA ALA A 28 2.58 0.07 -15.27
C ALA A 28 1.83 1.22 -14.58
N PHE A 29 1.66 2.34 -15.28
CA PHE A 29 0.87 3.47 -14.81
C PHE A 29 -0.49 3.45 -15.51
N VAL A 30 -1.54 3.53 -14.71
CA VAL A 30 -2.92 3.60 -15.19
C VAL A 30 -3.49 4.93 -14.75
N TYR A 31 -3.67 5.85 -15.70
CA TYR A 31 -4.34 7.12 -15.46
C TYR A 31 -5.84 6.93 -15.63
N ARG A 32 -6.62 7.27 -14.61
CA ARG A 32 -8.08 7.12 -14.61
C ARG A 32 -8.73 8.44 -14.25
N THR A 33 -9.75 8.81 -15.02
CA THR A 33 -10.73 9.81 -14.61
C THR A 33 -11.89 9.07 -13.98
N ILE A 34 -12.06 9.22 -12.67
CA ILE A 34 -13.15 8.57 -11.95
C ILE A 34 -14.30 9.58 -11.89
N GLN A 35 -15.36 9.32 -12.66
CA GLN A 35 -16.66 9.89 -12.38
C GLN A 35 -17.30 9.02 -11.28
N VAL A 36 -18.03 9.63 -10.34
CA VAL A 36 -18.53 8.96 -9.11
C VAL A 36 -19.38 7.70 -9.40
N ASP A 37 -19.87 7.52 -10.64
CA ASP A 37 -20.78 6.44 -11.03
C ASP A 37 -20.26 5.46 -12.12
N ASP A 38 -19.00 5.55 -12.57
CA ASP A 38 -18.55 4.75 -13.72
C ASP A 38 -18.05 3.34 -13.35
N LYS A 39 -18.62 2.31 -14.00
CA LYS A 39 -18.12 0.93 -13.96
C LYS A 39 -16.89 0.83 -14.88
N THR A 40 -15.74 0.54 -14.29
CA THR A 40 -14.47 0.44 -15.01
C THR A 40 -14.43 -0.82 -15.90
N ASN A 41 -14.13 -0.64 -17.19
CA ASN A 41 -13.76 -1.75 -18.06
C ASN A 41 -12.40 -2.29 -17.61
N ASN A 42 -12.31 -3.60 -17.34
CA ASN A 42 -11.08 -4.24 -16.87
C ASN A 42 -10.02 -4.30 -18.00
N PRO A 43 -8.94 -3.50 -17.94
CA PRO A 43 -7.83 -3.72 -18.84
C PRO A 43 -7.16 -5.04 -18.45
N SER A 44 -6.98 -5.92 -19.42
CA SER A 44 -6.18 -7.17 -19.41
C SER A 44 -5.43 -7.47 -18.11
N GLU A 45 -5.79 -8.57 -17.43
CA GLU A 45 -5.27 -9.14 -16.16
C GLU A 45 -4.05 -8.43 -15.54
N LEU A 46 -4.23 -7.20 -15.07
CA LEU A 46 -3.24 -6.49 -14.27
C LEU A 46 -3.17 -7.14 -12.88
N LEU A 47 -1.96 -7.23 -12.34
CA LEU A 47 -1.70 -7.84 -11.05
C LEU A 47 -0.86 -6.90 -10.20
N GLN A 48 -1.32 -6.60 -9.00
CA GLN A 48 -0.50 -5.97 -7.97
C GLN A 48 0.16 -7.04 -7.10
N VAL A 49 1.43 -6.82 -6.79
CA VAL A 49 2.25 -7.74 -6.00
C VAL A 49 2.74 -7.01 -4.75
N TYR A 50 2.48 -7.59 -3.58
CA TYR A 50 2.94 -7.08 -2.29
C TYR A 50 3.61 -8.18 -1.48
N ALA A 51 4.41 -7.77 -0.49
CA ALA A 51 5.10 -8.69 0.40
C ALA A 51 4.78 -8.36 1.87
N LEU A 52 4.23 -9.34 2.57
CA LEU A 52 4.14 -9.37 4.03
C LEU A 52 5.46 -9.88 4.59
N ASN A 53 5.89 -9.27 5.69
CA ASN A 53 7.20 -9.50 6.27
C ASN A 53 7.07 -9.88 7.75
N GLN A 54 7.75 -10.96 8.16
CA GLN A 54 7.89 -11.36 9.55
C GLN A 54 9.35 -11.15 10.01
N TYR A 55 9.49 -10.49 11.16
CA TYR A 55 10.77 -10.37 11.87
C TYR A 55 10.88 -11.47 12.93
N ASP A 56 10.78 -11.16 14.22
CA ASP A 56 10.84 -12.08 15.33
C ASP A 56 9.42 -12.40 15.82
N SER A 57 8.99 -13.64 15.62
CA SER A 57 7.65 -14.12 16.03
C SER A 57 7.45 -14.12 17.55
N GLY A 58 8.52 -14.27 18.34
CA GLY A 58 8.45 -14.26 19.80
C GLY A 58 8.22 -12.86 20.34
N LEU A 59 8.89 -11.85 19.77
CA LEU A 59 8.69 -10.45 20.14
C LEU A 59 7.34 -9.91 19.66
N SER A 60 6.91 -10.25 18.45
CA SER A 60 5.60 -9.85 17.92
C SER A 60 4.44 -10.63 18.55
N ARG A 61 4.72 -11.71 19.29
CA ARG A 61 3.72 -12.66 19.84
C ARG A 61 2.80 -13.23 18.74
N THR A 62 3.36 -13.44 17.55
CA THR A 62 2.62 -13.95 16.39
C THR A 62 2.97 -15.40 16.07
N THR A 63 2.15 -16.04 15.23
CA THR A 63 2.46 -17.38 14.71
C THR A 63 3.78 -17.37 13.93
N ASN A 64 4.68 -18.32 14.17
CA ASN A 64 5.93 -18.46 13.42
C ASN A 64 5.66 -18.99 12.00
N TRP A 65 6.16 -18.29 10.97
CA TRP A 65 5.95 -18.64 9.55
C TRP A 65 6.95 -19.66 9.02
N ASN A 66 7.37 -20.62 9.83
CA ASN A 66 8.07 -21.77 9.27
C ASN A 66 7.14 -22.54 8.32
N THR A 67 7.72 -23.20 7.31
CA THR A 67 6.96 -23.83 6.23
C THR A 67 5.88 -24.77 6.76
N VAL A 68 6.16 -25.50 7.84
CA VAL A 68 5.23 -26.47 8.45
C VAL A 68 4.05 -25.76 9.14
N GLU A 69 4.32 -24.81 10.04
CA GLU A 69 3.30 -24.06 10.76
C GLU A 69 2.46 -23.20 9.81
N PHE A 70 3.11 -22.58 8.82
CA PHE A 70 2.44 -21.78 7.82
C PHE A 70 1.44 -22.62 7.03
N SER A 71 1.82 -23.82 6.57
CA SER A 71 0.91 -24.72 5.85
C SER A 71 -0.31 -25.11 6.67
N ARG A 72 -0.18 -25.26 7.99
CA ARG A 72 -1.29 -25.61 8.88
C ARG A 72 -2.18 -24.42 9.24
N LYS A 73 -1.59 -23.22 9.37
CA LYS A 73 -2.25 -22.02 9.95
C LYS A 73 -2.34 -20.84 8.97
N ALA A 74 -2.28 -21.08 7.66
CA ALA A 74 -2.20 -20.02 6.64
C ALA A 74 -3.27 -18.93 6.79
N GLU A 75 -4.54 -19.30 6.99
CA GLU A 75 -5.64 -18.32 7.13
C GLU A 75 -5.57 -17.55 8.45
N ALA A 76 -5.13 -18.21 9.53
CA ALA A 76 -4.94 -17.57 10.82
C ALA A 76 -3.80 -16.55 10.76
N VAL A 77 -2.69 -16.91 10.10
CA VAL A 77 -1.57 -16.01 9.82
C VAL A 77 -2.03 -14.80 9.00
N LEU A 78 -2.81 -15.01 7.93
CA LEU A 78 -3.33 -13.89 7.14
C LEU A 78 -4.22 -12.97 7.98
N SER A 79 -5.13 -13.53 8.77
CA SER A 79 -6.04 -12.76 9.62
C SER A 79 -5.29 -11.96 10.69
N GLU A 80 -4.29 -12.58 11.31
CA GLU A 80 -3.37 -11.95 12.26
C GLU A 80 -2.62 -10.78 11.60
N GLU A 81 -2.10 -10.95 10.39
CA GLU A 81 -1.42 -9.89 9.65
C GLU A 81 -2.35 -8.76 9.21
N LEU A 82 -3.57 -9.06 8.78
CA LEU A 82 -4.56 -8.04 8.45
C LEU A 82 -4.92 -7.18 9.66
N ASN A 83 -4.94 -7.74 10.87
CA ASN A 83 -5.20 -6.99 12.09
C ASN A 83 -3.98 -6.19 12.54
N ASN A 84 -2.81 -6.83 12.63
CA ASN A 84 -1.58 -6.20 13.13
C ASN A 84 -1.07 -5.10 12.18
N ASN A 85 -1.27 -5.28 10.88
CA ASN A 85 -0.81 -4.36 9.83
C ASN A 85 -1.98 -3.72 9.05
N SER A 86 -3.12 -3.52 9.70
CA SER A 86 -4.37 -3.07 9.07
C SER A 86 -4.22 -1.86 8.16
N TYR A 87 -3.49 -0.82 8.59
CA TYR A 87 -3.28 0.38 7.77
C TYR A 87 -2.47 0.10 6.49
N LYS A 88 -1.41 -0.71 6.59
CA LYS A 88 -0.58 -1.10 5.44
C LYS A 88 -1.40 -1.91 4.44
N CYS A 89 -2.12 -2.92 4.93
CA CYS A 89 -2.96 -3.77 4.11
C CYS A 89 -4.13 -2.99 3.49
N ALA A 90 -4.72 -2.04 4.22
CA ALA A 90 -5.79 -1.19 3.71
C ALA A 90 -5.29 -0.30 2.57
N ARG A 91 -4.11 0.30 2.70
CA ARG A 91 -3.50 1.09 1.63
C ARG A 91 -3.28 0.27 0.36
N TRP A 92 -2.81 -0.97 0.49
CA TRP A 92 -2.67 -1.87 -0.65
C TRP A 92 -4.01 -2.21 -1.31
N CYS A 93 -5.03 -2.49 -0.51
CA CYS A 93 -6.36 -2.80 -1.03
C CYS A 93 -7.01 -1.61 -1.73
N THR A 94 -6.97 -0.41 -1.12
CA THR A 94 -7.46 0.82 -1.76
C THR A 94 -6.70 1.13 -3.03
N HIS A 95 -5.38 0.92 -3.06
CA HIS A 95 -4.60 1.10 -4.28
C HIS A 95 -5.03 0.13 -5.39
N ALA A 96 -5.27 -1.15 -5.05
CA ALA A 96 -5.79 -2.13 -6.00
C ALA A 96 -7.18 -1.74 -6.53
N ASP A 97 -8.07 -1.29 -5.65
CA ASP A 97 -9.43 -0.84 -5.98
C ASP A 97 -9.41 0.34 -6.96
N LEU A 98 -8.60 1.37 -6.68
CA LEU A 98 -8.43 2.53 -7.57
C LEU A 98 -7.88 2.12 -8.95
N THR A 99 -6.96 1.17 -9.00
CA THR A 99 -6.43 0.61 -10.25
C THR A 99 -7.34 -0.41 -10.92
N GLY A 100 -8.47 -0.79 -10.30
CA GLY A 100 -9.43 -1.77 -10.81
C GLY A 100 -8.83 -3.15 -11.00
N ILE A 101 -8.06 -3.60 -10.02
CA ILE A 101 -7.44 -4.92 -10.01
C ILE A 101 -8.24 -5.83 -9.08
N ASP A 102 -8.74 -6.95 -9.62
CA ASP A 102 -9.57 -7.89 -8.87
C ASP A 102 -8.77 -8.85 -7.97
N LYS A 103 -7.49 -9.08 -8.31
CA LYS A 103 -6.63 -10.06 -7.64
C LYS A 103 -5.31 -9.44 -7.23
N ILE A 104 -4.88 -9.71 -6.01
CA ILE A 104 -3.58 -9.30 -5.48
C ILE A 104 -2.73 -10.54 -5.25
N LYS A 105 -1.44 -10.47 -5.59
CA LYS A 105 -0.45 -11.50 -5.23
C LYS A 105 0.30 -11.08 -3.97
N LEU A 106 0.23 -11.91 -2.94
CA LEU A 106 0.88 -11.70 -1.64
C LEU A 106 2.03 -12.68 -1.48
N GLY A 107 3.22 -12.16 -1.19
CA GLY A 107 4.38 -12.94 -0.76
C GLY A 107 4.54 -12.88 0.75
N TYR A 108 4.82 -14.02 1.39
CA TYR A 108 5.16 -14.11 2.80
C TYR A 108 6.66 -14.29 2.93
N VAL A 109 7.32 -13.28 3.47
CA VAL A 109 8.77 -13.20 3.62
C VAL A 109 9.11 -13.18 5.09
N ARG A 110 10.04 -14.04 5.52
CA ARG A 110 10.53 -14.05 6.90
C ARG A 110 12.04 -13.81 6.93
N ARG A 111 12.56 -13.26 8.03
CA ARG A 111 14.00 -13.27 8.29
C ARG A 111 14.48 -14.71 8.49
N ARG A 112 15.67 -15.03 7.97
CA ARG A 112 16.27 -16.35 8.18
C ARG A 112 16.70 -16.57 9.63
N LYS A 113 17.20 -15.50 10.27
CA LYS A 113 17.52 -15.44 11.70
C LYS A 113 16.89 -14.17 12.26
N ASN A 114 16.26 -14.24 13.44
CA ASN A 114 15.51 -13.11 13.99
C ASN A 114 16.35 -11.84 14.20
N GLY A 115 17.59 -12.01 14.66
CA GLY A 115 18.54 -10.93 14.92
C GLY A 115 19.25 -10.36 13.68
N ASP A 116 19.06 -10.98 12.50
CA ASP A 116 19.72 -10.57 11.26
C ASP A 116 18.68 -10.08 10.24
N ASN A 117 18.81 -8.84 9.79
CA ASN A 117 17.93 -8.21 8.80
C ASN A 117 18.46 -8.28 7.37
N THR A 118 19.55 -9.01 7.11
CA THR A 118 20.14 -9.11 5.77
C THR A 118 19.54 -10.25 4.95
N PHE A 119 19.39 -11.44 5.55
CA PHE A 119 18.91 -12.64 4.88
C PHE A 119 17.44 -12.93 5.14
N HIS A 120 16.69 -13.13 4.06
CA HIS A 120 15.26 -13.41 4.11
C HIS A 120 14.91 -14.63 3.25
N ASP A 121 13.93 -15.40 3.70
CA ASP A 121 13.40 -16.56 3.01
C ASP A 121 11.93 -16.31 2.63
N ILE A 122 11.54 -16.71 1.42
CA ILE A 122 10.15 -16.64 0.94
C ILE A 122 9.45 -17.94 1.35
N VAL A 123 8.42 -17.82 2.18
CA VAL A 123 7.67 -18.96 2.73
C VAL A 123 6.59 -19.42 1.76
N LYS A 124 5.77 -18.48 1.30
CA LYS A 124 4.66 -18.74 0.38
C LYS A 124 4.42 -17.53 -0.50
N VAL A 125 3.95 -17.77 -1.71
CA VAL A 125 3.35 -16.74 -2.56
C VAL A 125 1.96 -17.24 -2.95
N GLU A 126 0.95 -16.40 -2.76
CA GLU A 126 -0.43 -16.74 -3.09
C GLU A 126 -1.14 -15.57 -3.77
N THR A 127 -2.16 -15.89 -4.56
CA THR A 127 -3.03 -14.89 -5.19
C THR A 127 -4.37 -14.92 -4.47
N ARG A 128 -4.82 -13.76 -4.00
CA ARG A 128 -6.10 -13.58 -3.29
C ARG A 128 -7.01 -12.65 -4.06
N GLN A 129 -8.32 -12.85 -3.92
CA GLN A 129 -9.27 -11.88 -4.42
C GLN A 129 -9.23 -10.63 -3.54
N LEU A 130 -9.32 -9.45 -4.15
CA LEU A 130 -9.33 -8.18 -3.42
C LEU A 130 -10.45 -8.16 -2.35
N LYS A 131 -11.63 -8.70 -2.68
CA LYS A 131 -12.79 -8.77 -1.78
C LYS A 131 -12.53 -9.58 -0.50
N GLU A 132 -11.68 -10.61 -0.58
CA GLU A 132 -11.32 -11.43 0.58
C GLU A 132 -10.42 -10.65 1.56
N LEU A 133 -9.61 -9.73 1.04
CA LEU A 133 -8.71 -8.89 1.83
C LEU A 133 -9.41 -7.65 2.40
N THR A 134 -10.39 -7.09 1.69
CA THR A 134 -11.11 -5.87 2.13
C THR A 134 -12.13 -6.16 3.24
N ARG A 135 -12.72 -7.36 3.26
CA ARG A 135 -13.78 -7.72 4.23
C ARG A 135 -13.29 -7.67 5.69
N PRO A 136 -12.16 -8.28 6.10
CA PRO A 136 -11.66 -8.18 7.47
C PRO A 136 -11.24 -6.76 7.86
N LEU A 137 -10.87 -5.94 6.88
CA LEU A 137 -10.44 -4.56 7.08
C LEU A 137 -11.61 -3.56 7.14
N SER A 138 -12.85 -4.02 6.97
CA SER A 138 -14.06 -3.17 6.90
C SER A 138 -13.94 -2.03 5.88
N LEU A 139 -13.24 -2.28 4.76
CA LEU A 139 -13.05 -1.28 3.71
C LEU A 139 -14.24 -1.27 2.78
N ASN A 140 -15.02 -0.19 2.86
CA ASN A 140 -16.13 0.06 1.95
C ASN A 140 -15.77 1.24 1.03
N PRO A 141 -15.81 1.06 -0.31
CA PRO A 141 -15.54 2.17 -1.24
C PRO A 141 -16.39 3.41 -0.96
N LYS A 142 -17.67 3.24 -0.59
CA LYS A 142 -18.55 4.36 -0.26
C LYS A 142 -18.06 5.17 0.94
N SER A 143 -17.58 4.52 2.00
CA SER A 143 -17.08 5.23 3.18
C SER A 143 -15.74 5.92 2.90
N GLN A 144 -14.89 5.29 2.08
CA GLN A 144 -13.62 5.86 1.63
C GLN A 144 -13.82 7.13 0.79
N TRP A 145 -14.69 7.07 -0.23
CA TRP A 145 -15.04 8.23 -1.05
C TRP A 145 -15.77 9.31 -0.25
N GLY A 146 -16.64 8.93 0.70
CA GLY A 146 -17.28 9.87 1.61
C GLY A 146 -16.26 10.66 2.43
N MET A 147 -15.30 9.98 3.04
CA MET A 147 -14.22 10.62 3.80
C MET A 147 -13.35 11.52 2.91
N PHE A 148 -13.03 11.06 1.69
CA PHE A 148 -12.27 11.85 0.72
C PHE A 148 -13.02 13.12 0.31
N ASN A 149 -14.32 13.04 0.05
CA ASN A 149 -15.14 14.20 -0.31
C ASN A 149 -15.22 15.21 0.84
N THR A 150 -15.40 14.75 2.08
CA THR A 150 -15.35 15.63 3.26
C THR A 150 -13.98 16.30 3.38
N PHE A 151 -12.91 15.56 3.15
CA PHE A 151 -11.56 16.11 3.14
C PHE A 151 -11.38 17.18 2.05
N MET A 152 -11.76 16.91 0.81
CA MET A 152 -11.64 17.86 -0.31
C MET A 152 -12.46 19.13 -0.10
N ARG A 153 -13.66 19.04 0.48
CA ARG A 153 -14.47 20.22 0.84
C ARG A 153 -13.72 21.17 1.78
N ASN A 154 -13.01 20.65 2.77
CA ASN A 154 -12.19 21.49 3.66
C ASN A 154 -11.04 22.18 2.89
N PHE A 155 -10.56 21.59 1.80
CA PHE A 155 -9.53 22.20 0.95
C PHE A 155 -10.09 23.27 0.01
N GLU A 156 -11.29 23.08 -0.51
CA GLU A 156 -11.96 24.06 -1.39
C GLU A 156 -12.25 25.38 -0.65
N GLU A 157 -12.42 25.34 0.67
CA GLU A 157 -12.61 26.53 1.51
C GLU A 157 -11.31 27.31 1.79
N LEU A 158 -10.14 26.71 1.54
CA LEU A 158 -8.85 27.34 1.80
C LEU A 158 -8.42 28.27 0.65
N PRO A 159 -7.73 29.38 0.95
CA PRO A 159 -7.20 30.25 -0.10
C PRO A 159 -6.09 29.56 -0.90
N ASP A 160 -5.80 30.08 -2.09
CA ASP A 160 -4.72 29.55 -2.92
C ASP A 160 -3.37 29.58 -2.17
N GLY A 161 -2.67 28.45 -2.17
CA GLY A 161 -1.42 28.30 -1.43
C GLY A 161 -0.86 26.88 -1.45
N ARG A 162 0.29 26.72 -0.77
CA ARG A 162 0.89 25.41 -0.52
C ARG A 162 0.52 24.97 0.89
N TYR A 163 0.17 23.70 1.04
CA TYR A 163 -0.34 23.14 2.28
C TYR A 163 0.34 21.81 2.61
N ILE A 164 0.55 21.55 3.90
CA ILE A 164 0.96 20.24 4.40
C ILE A 164 -0.17 19.68 5.24
N VAL A 165 -0.44 18.40 5.01
CA VAL A 165 -1.40 17.62 5.79
C VAL A 165 -0.61 16.74 6.75
N ILE A 166 -0.74 17.02 8.03
CA ILE A 166 -0.07 16.26 9.07
C ILE A 166 -1.12 15.47 9.84
N ARG A 167 -0.88 14.17 9.98
CA ARG A 167 -1.62 13.33 10.92
C ARG A 167 -1.03 13.53 12.31
N GLU A 168 -1.89 13.84 13.29
CA GLU A 168 -1.45 13.93 14.68
C GLU A 168 -0.93 12.56 15.17
N PRO A 169 0.26 12.49 15.81
CA PRO A 169 0.90 11.22 16.14
C PRO A 169 0.23 10.44 17.28
N VAL A 170 -0.57 11.09 18.14
CA VAL A 170 -0.94 10.54 19.46
C VAL A 170 -2.45 10.30 19.64
N LYS A 171 -3.34 11.06 18.98
CA LYS A 171 -4.79 10.93 19.23
C LYS A 171 -5.42 9.88 18.31
N VAL A 172 -5.83 8.77 18.91
CA VAL A 172 -6.37 7.57 18.23
C VAL A 172 -7.89 7.69 17.94
N ILE A 173 -8.58 8.67 18.53
CA ILE A 173 -10.05 8.67 18.62
C ILE A 173 -10.72 9.45 17.47
N PHE A 174 -10.03 10.45 16.92
CA PHE A 174 -10.52 11.22 15.76
C PHE A 174 -9.38 11.35 14.74
N PHE A 175 -9.69 11.15 13.46
CA PHE A 175 -8.79 11.46 12.35
C PHE A 175 -8.62 12.99 12.27
N SER A 176 -7.89 13.57 13.22
CA SER A 176 -7.50 14.97 13.19
C SER A 176 -6.30 15.10 12.26
N PHE A 177 -6.54 15.66 11.08
CA PHE A 177 -5.48 16.17 10.23
C PHE A 177 -5.34 17.67 10.49
N CYS A 178 -4.10 18.14 10.58
CA CYS A 178 -3.83 19.56 10.60
C CYS A 178 -3.42 19.97 9.18
N ILE A 179 -4.13 20.94 8.60
CA ILE A 179 -3.72 21.59 7.36
C ILE A 179 -2.93 22.83 7.76
N VAL A 180 -1.64 22.84 7.45
CA VAL A 180 -0.76 23.98 7.73
C VAL A 180 -0.39 24.65 6.41
N LYS A 181 -0.65 25.96 6.30
CA LYS A 181 -0.17 26.76 5.18
C LYS A 181 1.34 26.87 5.28
N LEU A 182 2.02 26.51 4.19
CA LEU A 182 3.46 26.68 4.05
C LEU A 182 3.76 28.15 3.76
N ASP A 183 4.03 28.91 4.81
CA ASP A 183 4.66 30.22 4.68
C ASP A 183 6.18 30.06 4.47
N THR A 184 6.84 31.09 3.93
CA THR A 184 8.27 31.08 3.53
C THR A 184 9.19 30.57 4.66
N VAL A 185 8.88 30.90 5.91
CA VAL A 185 9.66 30.50 7.10
C VAL A 185 9.52 29.00 7.35
N LEU A 186 8.30 28.47 7.34
CA LEU A 186 8.05 27.05 7.58
C LEU A 186 8.59 26.18 6.45
N TYR A 187 8.49 26.67 5.21
CA TYR A 187 9.07 26.03 4.03
C TYR A 187 10.60 25.91 4.13
N ASN A 188 11.29 26.98 4.54
CA ASN A 188 12.74 26.96 4.71
C ASN A 188 13.19 26.01 5.82
N VAL A 189 12.44 25.97 6.93
CA VAL A 189 12.71 25.02 8.02
C VAL A 189 12.53 23.58 7.54
N LEU A 190 11.41 23.25 6.90
CA LEU A 190 11.13 21.87 6.47
C LEU A 190 12.05 21.40 5.34
N SER A 191 12.35 22.26 4.36
CA SER A 191 13.30 21.95 3.30
C SER A 191 14.73 21.71 3.82
N SER A 192 15.13 22.39 4.91
CA SER A 192 16.41 22.13 5.58
C SER A 192 16.50 20.73 6.22
N PHE A 193 15.36 20.12 6.54
CA PHE A 193 15.27 18.73 7.01
C PHE A 193 15.12 17.71 5.87
N GLY A 194 15.14 18.16 4.60
CA GLY A 194 14.96 17.29 3.43
C GLY A 194 13.54 16.75 3.27
N LEU A 195 12.55 17.42 3.87
CA LEU A 195 11.11 17.15 3.72
C LEU A 195 10.46 18.11 2.71
#